data_AF-A0A1F4ETP6-F1
#
_entry.id   AF-A0A1F4ETP6-F1
#
_cell.length_a   1.000
_cell.length_b   1.000
_cell.length_c   1.000
_cell.angle_alpha   90.00
_cell.angle_beta   90.00
_cell.angle_gamma   90.00
#
_symmetry.space_group_name_H-M   'P 1'
#
loop_
_entity.id
_entity.type
_entity.pdbx_description
1 polymer ?
#
loop_
_entity_poly.entity_id
_entity_poly.type
_entity_poly.pdbx_seq_one_letter_code
_entity_poly.pdbx_strand_id
1 'polypeptide(L)'
;MVMEDEFHTLWWVPESAPLDDVRAYLRGLDRAERALEENLSKYLHLWKIAVPPEFETTHPWDFSRFTRGERFVYAPVPRAEFDDTLAQVKRWGLDQHLREFSFDKLAYRAPA
;
A
#
# COMPACT_ATOMS: atom_id res chain seq x y z
N MET A 1 -0.86 -20.61 -10.48
CA MET A 1 -0.32 -19.47 -9.71
C MET A 1 -1.10 -19.46 -8.41
N VAL A 2 -0.48 -19.98 -7.35
CA VAL A 2 -0.92 -19.69 -5.99
C VAL A 2 -0.46 -18.25 -5.76
N MET A 3 -1.34 -17.34 -5.39
CA MET A 3 -0.87 -16.01 -4.96
C MET A 3 0.01 -16.27 -3.74
N GLU A 4 1.27 -15.90 -3.81
CA GLU A 4 2.13 -15.92 -2.62
C GLU A 4 1.43 -15.11 -1.51
N ASP A 5 1.61 -15.49 -0.24
CA ASP A 5 0.97 -14.83 0.92
C ASP A 5 1.41 -13.36 1.09
N GLU A 6 2.19 -12.83 0.14
CA GLU A 6 2.71 -11.47 0.08
C GLU A 6 2.31 -10.82 -1.25
N PHE A 7 1.81 -9.58 -1.17
CA PHE A 7 1.52 -8.75 -2.32
C PHE A 7 1.98 -7.32 -2.03
N HIS A 8 2.39 -6.60 -3.06
CA HIS A 8 2.67 -5.18 -2.96
C HIS A 8 1.48 -4.37 -3.48
N THR A 9 0.99 -3.45 -2.63
CA THR A 9 0.00 -2.45 -3.04
C THR A 9 0.74 -1.19 -3.50
N LEU A 10 0.42 -0.72 -4.71
CA LEU A 10 0.99 0.52 -5.27
C LEU A 10 0.01 1.68 -5.10
N TRP A 11 0.55 2.85 -4.79
CA TRP A 11 -0.20 4.09 -4.58
C TRP A 11 0.14 5.09 -5.68
N TRP A 12 -0.88 5.73 -6.23
CA TRP A 12 -0.73 6.74 -7.28
C TRP A 12 -0.91 8.14 -6.69
N VAL A 13 0.02 9.03 -7.03
CA VAL A 13 -0.07 10.45 -6.70
C VAL A 13 -0.24 11.24 -7.99
N PRO A 14 -1.25 12.12 -8.11
CA PRO A 14 -1.40 12.97 -9.28
C PRO A 14 -0.16 13.84 -9.49
N GLU A 15 0.28 14.02 -10.74
CA GLU A 15 1.42 14.89 -11.07
C GLU A 15 1.24 16.33 -10.59
N SER A 16 0.00 16.81 -10.48
CA SER A 16 -0.34 18.14 -9.99
C SER A 16 -0.33 18.27 -8.47
N ALA A 17 -0.09 17.20 -7.72
CA ALA A 17 -0.08 17.24 -6.26
C ALA A 17 1.10 18.09 -5.76
N PRO A 18 0.89 19.06 -4.84
CA PRO A 18 1.97 19.83 -4.28
C PRO A 18 2.99 18.94 -3.57
N LEU A 19 4.28 19.10 -3.89
CA LEU A 19 5.35 18.25 -3.35
C LEU A 19 5.39 18.26 -1.82
N ASP A 20 5.12 19.41 -1.20
CA ASP A 20 5.12 19.55 0.25
C ASP A 20 3.97 18.80 0.93
N ASP A 21 2.82 18.71 0.28
CA ASP A 21 1.67 17.93 0.76
C ASP A 21 1.99 16.43 0.70
N VAL A 22 2.56 15.96 -0.41
CA VAL A 22 2.98 14.56 -0.56
C VAL A 22 4.03 14.21 0.49
N ARG A 23 5.02 15.07 0.72
CA ARG A 23 6.03 14.89 1.77
C ARG A 23 5.41 14.89 3.16
N ALA A 24 4.46 15.79 3.45
CA ALA A 24 3.77 15.82 4.73
C ALA A 24 2.97 14.53 4.97
N TYR A 25 2.29 14.04 3.95
CA TYR A 25 1.58 12.76 3.98
C TYR A 25 2.52 11.60 4.28
N LEU A 26 3.64 11.48 3.54
CA LEU A 26 4.63 10.42 3.75
C LEU A 26 5.26 10.46 5.16
N ARG A 27 5.54 11.66 5.69
CA ARG A 27 6.00 11.82 7.09
C ARG A 27 4.94 11.37 8.09
N GLY A 28 3.66 11.61 7.81
CA GLY A 28 2.55 11.13 8.64
C GLY A 28 2.51 9.60 8.70
N LEU A 29 2.66 8.95 7.54
CA LEU A 29 2.76 7.50 7.45
C LEU A 29 3.99 6.95 8.19
N ASP A 30 5.17 7.59 8.09
CA ASP A 30 6.39 7.11 8.75
C ASP A 30 6.24 7.16 10.28
N ARG A 31 5.58 8.22 10.78
CA ARG A 31 5.25 8.32 12.20
C ARG A 31 4.27 7.24 12.65
N ALA A 32 3.29 6.89 11.81
CA ALA A 32 2.35 5.82 12.11
C ALA A 32 3.05 4.46 12.14
N GLU A 33 3.92 4.18 11.16
CA GLU A 33 4.74 2.97 11.11
C GLU A 33 5.58 2.80 12.37
N ARG A 34 6.31 3.84 12.78
CA ARG A 34 7.11 3.81 14.02
C ARG A 34 6.26 3.57 15.26
N ALA A 35 5.08 4.19 15.35
CA ALA A 35 4.17 3.96 16.46
C ALA A 35 3.65 2.50 16.52
N LEU A 36 3.40 1.88 15.36
CA LEU A 36 3.01 0.47 15.26
C LEU A 36 4.17 -0.46 15.62
N GLU A 37 5.39 -0.15 15.19
CA GLU A 37 6.60 -0.91 15.56
C GLU A 37 6.87 -0.84 17.07
N GLU A 38 6.70 0.33 17.68
CA GLU A 38 6.88 0.53 19.12
C GLU A 38 5.84 -0.22 19.96
N ASN A 39 4.57 -0.19 19.56
CA ASN A 39 3.50 -0.84 20.33
C ASN A 39 2.25 -1.14 19.48
N LEU A 40 2.30 -2.19 18.67
CA LEU A 40 1.18 -2.63 17.84
C LEU A 40 -0.10 -2.91 18.64
N SER A 41 0.00 -3.58 19.79
CA SER A 41 -1.18 -4.03 20.55
C SER A 41 -2.06 -2.87 21.01
N LYS A 42 -1.47 -1.70 21.27
CA LYS A 42 -2.18 -0.45 21.58
C LYS A 42 -3.15 -0.04 20.45
N TYR A 43 -2.85 -0.37 19.20
CA TYR A 43 -3.59 0.12 18.03
C TYR A 43 -4.53 -0.93 17.42
N LEU A 44 -4.42 -2.21 17.77
CA LEU A 44 -5.25 -3.28 17.18
C LEU A 44 -6.75 -3.04 17.30
N HIS A 45 -7.22 -2.41 18.37
CA HIS A 45 -8.63 -2.07 18.56
C HIS A 45 -9.19 -1.10 17.50
N LEU A 46 -8.34 -0.42 16.73
CA LEU A 46 -8.74 0.49 15.66
C LEU A 46 -9.26 -0.24 14.42
N TRP A 47 -9.01 -1.54 14.29
CA TRP A 47 -9.61 -2.38 13.23
C TRP A 47 -11.14 -2.30 13.19
N LYS A 48 -11.79 -1.92 14.29
CA LYS A 48 -13.23 -1.61 14.32
C LYS A 48 -13.69 -0.61 13.26
N ILE A 49 -12.82 0.33 12.85
CA ILE A 49 -13.14 1.36 11.85
C ILE A 49 -13.20 0.75 10.44
N ALA A 50 -12.53 -0.37 10.23
CA ALA A 50 -12.50 -1.08 8.96
C ALA A 50 -13.62 -2.14 8.83
N VAL A 51 -14.43 -2.35 9.88
CA VAL A 51 -15.58 -3.25 9.82
C VAL A 51 -16.76 -2.49 9.20
N PRO A 52 -17.30 -2.90 8.04
CA PRO A 52 -18.49 -2.26 7.49
C PRO A 52 -19.69 -2.37 8.45
N PRO A 53 -20.56 -1.35 8.54
CA PRO A 53 -21.67 -1.32 9.51
C PRO A 53 -22.55 -2.57 9.51
N GLU A 54 -22.80 -3.17 8.34
CA GLU A 54 -23.58 -4.39 8.18
C GLU A 54 -22.95 -5.62 8.86
N PHE A 55 -21.65 -5.59 9.12
CA PHE A 55 -20.90 -6.69 9.74
C PHE A 55 -20.57 -6.47 11.22
N GLU A 56 -20.87 -5.30 11.78
CA GLU A 56 -20.55 -4.97 13.18
C GLU A 56 -21.18 -5.97 14.18
N THR A 57 -22.37 -6.48 13.86
CA THR A 57 -23.15 -7.37 14.73
C THR A 57 -23.21 -8.81 14.26
N THR A 58 -22.57 -9.15 13.13
CA THR A 58 -22.61 -10.52 12.56
C THR A 58 -21.98 -11.53 13.51
N HIS A 59 -20.92 -11.14 14.22
CA HIS A 59 -20.31 -11.90 15.30
C HIS A 59 -19.49 -10.97 16.20
N PRO A 60 -19.10 -11.39 17.43
CA PRO A 60 -18.14 -10.63 18.21
C PRO A 60 -16.78 -10.60 17.50
N TRP A 61 -16.24 -9.40 17.30
CA TRP A 61 -14.91 -9.17 16.73
C TRP A 61 -13.85 -9.16 17.84
N ASP A 62 -12.92 -10.13 17.80
CA ASP A 62 -11.76 -10.15 18.69
C ASP A 62 -10.55 -9.51 18.00
N PHE A 63 -10.41 -8.20 18.16
CA PHE A 63 -9.32 -7.43 17.57
C PHE A 63 -7.93 -7.79 18.13
N SER A 64 -7.84 -8.49 19.26
CA SER A 64 -6.54 -8.93 19.79
C SER A 64 -5.86 -9.98 18.91
N ARG A 65 -6.64 -10.65 18.07
CA ARG A 65 -6.16 -11.66 17.09
C ARG A 65 -5.77 -11.05 15.75
N PHE A 66 -6.02 -9.76 15.54
CA PHE A 66 -5.65 -9.05 14.32
C PHE A 66 -4.16 -8.73 14.35
N THR A 67 -3.62 -8.49 13.16
CA THR A 67 -2.21 -8.11 12.97
C THR A 67 -2.13 -6.68 12.44
N ARG A 68 -0.92 -6.23 12.08
CA ARG A 68 -0.68 -4.89 11.54
C ARG A 68 -1.46 -4.54 10.27
N GLY A 69 -1.89 -5.55 9.50
CA GLY A 69 -2.37 -5.34 8.14
C GLY A 69 -1.22 -4.99 7.20
N GLU A 70 -1.25 -3.81 6.60
CA GLU A 70 -0.25 -3.35 5.64
C GLU A 70 1.03 -2.83 6.32
N ARG A 71 2.13 -2.79 5.55
CA ARG A 71 3.40 -2.16 5.93
C ARG A 71 3.79 -1.17 4.85
N PHE A 72 4.02 0.08 5.24
CA PHE A 72 4.59 1.06 4.33
C PHE A 72 6.10 0.86 4.21
N VAL A 73 6.57 0.64 2.97
CA VAL A 73 7.98 0.54 2.63
C VAL A 73 8.35 1.75 1.77
N TYR A 74 9.22 2.62 2.31
CA TYR A 74 9.69 3.83 1.62
C TYR A 74 10.83 3.54 0.65
N ALA A 75 10.62 2.59 -0.25
CA ALA A 75 11.58 2.22 -1.29
C ALA A 75 10.90 2.19 -2.66
N PRO A 76 11.62 2.54 -3.74
CA PRO A 76 11.12 2.29 -5.08
C PRO A 76 10.95 0.78 -5.28
N VAL A 77 9.90 0.40 -6.00
CA VAL A 77 9.71 -0.99 -6.45
C VAL A 77 10.96 -1.44 -7.22
N PRO A 78 11.51 -2.64 -6.95
CA PRO A 78 12.61 -3.17 -7.71
C PRO A 78 12.29 -3.23 -9.20
N ARG A 79 13.26 -2.87 -10.05
CA ARG A 79 13.07 -2.86 -11.50
C ARG A 79 12.58 -4.22 -12.04
N ALA A 80 13.13 -5.32 -11.52
CA ALA A 80 12.73 -6.66 -11.92
C ALA A 80 11.25 -6.93 -11.65
N GLU A 81 10.77 -6.54 -10.47
CA GLU A 81 9.35 -6.71 -10.09
C GLU A 81 8.41 -5.88 -10.97
N PHE A 82 8.81 -4.65 -11.32
CA PHE A 82 8.07 -3.84 -12.29
C PHE A 82 8.00 -4.49 -13.67
N ASP A 83 9.13 -4.98 -14.19
CA ASP A 83 9.19 -5.62 -15.50
C ASP A 83 8.33 -6.91 -15.51
N ASP A 84 8.39 -7.70 -14.45
CA ASP A 84 7.56 -8.90 -14.27
C ASP A 84 6.07 -8.56 -14.20
N THR A 85 5.71 -7.47 -13.50
CA THR A 85 4.33 -6.98 -13.42
C THR A 85 3.80 -6.59 -14.80
N LEU A 86 4.58 -5.83 -15.58
CA LEU A 86 4.18 -5.47 -16.95
C LEU A 86 4.07 -6.69 -17.87
N ALA A 87 4.96 -7.68 -17.71
CA ALA A 87 4.86 -8.92 -18.45
C ALA A 87 3.57 -9.69 -18.13
N GLN A 88 3.14 -9.69 -16.85
CA GLN A 88 1.85 -10.27 -16.45
C GLN A 88 0.67 -9.51 -17.03
N VAL A 89 0.66 -8.18 -16.95
CA VAL A 89 -0.38 -7.33 -17.54
C VAL A 89 -0.55 -7.62 -19.03
N LYS A 90 0.56 -7.69 -19.78
CA LYS A 90 0.55 -8.04 -21.20
C LYS A 90 0.04 -9.45 -21.45
N ARG A 91 0.50 -10.43 -20.67
CA ARG A 91 0.04 -11.83 -20.78
C ARG A 91 -1.48 -11.95 -20.59
N TRP A 92 -2.06 -11.08 -19.78
CA TRP A 92 -3.50 -11.06 -19.49
C TRP A 92 -4.28 -10.21 -20.51
N GLY A 93 -3.59 -9.60 -21.49
CA GLY A 93 -4.21 -8.71 -22.47
C GLY A 93 -4.87 -7.51 -21.80
N LEU A 94 -4.17 -6.90 -20.84
CA LEU A 94 -4.60 -5.70 -20.13
C LEU A 94 -3.73 -4.47 -20.48
N ASP A 95 -2.66 -4.66 -21.24
CA ASP A 95 -1.69 -3.63 -21.59
C ASP A 95 -2.28 -2.52 -22.49
N GLN A 96 -3.34 -2.80 -23.23
CA GLN A 96 -4.07 -1.79 -24.01
C GLN A 96 -4.67 -0.67 -23.16
N HIS A 97 -4.80 -0.87 -21.85
CA HIS A 97 -5.31 0.15 -20.93
C HIS A 97 -4.20 1.02 -20.33
N LEU A 98 -2.93 0.66 -20.52
CA LEU A 98 -1.80 1.42 -20.02
C LEU A 98 -1.40 2.51 -21.01
N ARG A 99 -1.18 3.73 -20.48
CA ARG A 99 -0.70 4.88 -21.27
C ARG A 99 0.81 5.05 -21.19
N GLU A 100 1.45 4.42 -20.22
CA GLU A 100 2.87 4.58 -19.92
C GLU A 100 3.41 3.25 -19.39
N PHE A 101 4.64 2.92 -19.79
CA PHE A 101 5.34 1.67 -19.48
C PHE A 101 6.74 1.90 -18.94
N SER A 102 7.19 3.17 -18.90
CA SER A 102 8.51 3.53 -18.41
C SER A 102 8.57 3.49 -16.89
N PHE A 103 9.43 2.62 -16.36
CA PHE A 103 9.76 2.59 -14.94
C PHE A 103 10.15 3.98 -14.42
N ASP A 104 11.00 4.71 -15.14
CA ASP A 104 11.53 6.00 -14.69
C ASP A 104 10.47 7.10 -14.61
N LYS A 105 9.40 7.00 -15.40
CA LYS A 105 8.28 7.95 -15.37
C LYS A 105 7.22 7.58 -14.34
N LEU A 106 7.07 6.29 -14.03
CA LEU A 106 6.06 5.80 -13.09
C LEU A 106 6.59 5.70 -11.66
N ALA A 107 7.88 5.44 -11.49
CA ALA A 107 8.51 5.36 -10.18
C ALA A 107 8.59 6.76 -9.56
N TYR A 108 7.95 6.94 -8.40
CA TYR A 108 8.03 8.19 -7.66
C TYR A 108 9.43 8.39 -7.10
N ARG A 109 10.07 9.49 -7.49
CA ARG A 109 11.40 9.90 -7.01
C ARG A 109 11.28 11.23 -6.28
N ALA A 110 10.67 11.23 -5.10
CA ALA A 110 10.87 12.36 -4.20
C ALA A 110 12.26 12.25 -3.55
N PRO A 111 13.14 13.24 -3.71
CA PRO A 111 14.28 13.35 -2.82
C PRO A 111 13.78 13.58 -1.39
N ALA A 112 14.36 12.82 -0.46
CA ALA A 112 14.15 12.95 0.98
C ALA A 112 14.38 14.39 1.46
#